data_AF-Q8YB31-F1
#
_entry.id   AF-Q8YB31-F1
#
_cell.length_a   1.000
_cell.length_b   1.000
_cell.length_c   1.000
_cell.angle_alpha   90.00
_cell.angle_beta   90.00
_cell.angle_gamma   90.00
#
_symmetry.space_group_name_H-M   'P 1'
#
loop_
_entity.id
_entity.type
_entity.pdbx_description
1 polymer ?
#
loop_
_entity_poly.entity_id
_entity_poly.type
_entity_poly.pdbx_seq_one_letter_code
_entity_poly.pdbx_strand_id
1 'polypeptide(L)'
;MLKNNPYGASTSGLVVQGADNLVLSGVLSDVGRLTKNGSGTLTLTADNTYTGGTVFAGGVVSVDKEVRLGGGDLTFNGGTLQVTGTSWTSTNWAVSLQAGGGTFDIEDAANNFAVTQGVAGAGGLTKSGSGTLTLSGANSYTGERRCLRAR
;
A
#
# COMPACT_ATOMS: atom_id res chain seq x y z
N MET A 1 -23.74 -21.51 -12.89
CA MET A 1 -23.83 -20.87 -11.56
C MET A 1 -22.41 -20.58 -11.10
N LEU A 2 -21.92 -19.36 -11.28
CA LEU A 2 -20.56 -18.95 -10.89
C LEU A 2 -20.62 -18.41 -9.45
N LYS A 3 -20.27 -19.23 -8.46
CA LYS A 3 -20.21 -18.84 -7.04
C LYS A 3 -18.88 -19.28 -6.42
N ASN A 4 -17.76 -18.77 -6.93
CA ASN A 4 -16.43 -19.04 -6.37
C ASN A 4 -15.55 -17.77 -6.29
N ASN A 5 -16.15 -16.60 -6.04
CA ASN A 5 -15.38 -15.44 -5.56
C ASN A 5 -15.67 -15.24 -4.07
N PRO A 6 -14.76 -15.61 -3.15
CA PRO A 6 -14.97 -15.48 -1.70
C PRO A 6 -14.94 -14.03 -1.20
N TYR A 7 -14.80 -13.06 -2.11
CA TYR A 7 -14.70 -11.64 -1.80
C TYR A 7 -15.94 -10.89 -2.35
N GLY A 8 -17.07 -11.06 -1.66
CA GLY A 8 -18.29 -10.29 -1.95
C GLY A 8 -18.11 -8.83 -1.56
N ALA A 9 -18.31 -7.91 -2.52
CA ALA A 9 -18.32 -6.48 -2.29
C ALA A 9 -19.47 -6.13 -1.32
N SER A 10 -19.10 -5.88 -0.06
CA SER A 10 -19.96 -5.17 0.87
C SER A 10 -19.67 -3.68 0.72
N THR A 11 -20.67 -2.82 0.87
CA THR A 11 -20.52 -1.36 1.02
C THR A 11 -19.59 -0.96 2.19
N SER A 12 -19.08 -1.94 2.95
CA SER A 12 -18.20 -1.84 4.10
C SER A 12 -16.69 -2.02 3.82
N GLY A 13 -16.24 -2.21 2.57
CA GLY A 13 -14.83 -2.52 2.31
C GLY A 13 -14.60 -3.96 1.82
N LEU A 14 -13.49 -4.18 1.12
CA LEU A 14 -12.88 -5.49 0.95
C LEU A 14 -11.77 -5.69 1.98
N VAL A 15 -11.80 -6.79 2.73
CA VAL A 15 -10.71 -7.21 3.62
C VAL A 15 -10.04 -8.45 3.05
N VAL A 16 -8.72 -8.37 2.80
CA VAL A 16 -7.87 -9.49 2.41
C VAL A 16 -7.00 -9.87 3.61
N GLN A 17 -6.99 -11.15 3.98
CA GLN A 17 -6.30 -11.68 5.16
C GLN A 17 -5.62 -13.01 4.84
N GLY A 18 -4.82 -13.52 5.79
CA GLY A 18 -4.11 -14.80 5.66
C GLY A 18 -2.59 -14.67 5.54
N ALA A 19 -1.91 -15.80 5.56
CA ALA A 19 -0.46 -15.89 5.48
C ALA A 19 0.05 -16.18 4.06
N ASP A 20 -0.80 -16.70 3.19
CA ASP A 20 -0.44 -17.06 1.83
C ASP A 20 -0.37 -15.85 0.91
N ASN A 21 0.44 -15.97 -0.14
CA ASN A 21 0.50 -14.98 -1.20
C ASN A 21 -0.70 -15.12 -2.14
N LEU A 22 -1.32 -14.00 -2.49
CA LEU A 22 -2.48 -13.93 -3.36
C LEU A 22 -2.21 -12.96 -4.51
N VAL A 23 -2.42 -13.42 -5.74
CA VAL A 23 -2.49 -12.56 -6.92
C VAL A 23 -3.95 -12.28 -7.22
N LEU A 24 -4.34 -11.01 -7.19
CA LEU A 24 -5.68 -10.57 -7.57
C LEU A 24 -5.62 -9.85 -8.93
N SER A 25 -6.12 -10.54 -9.94
CA SER A 25 -6.16 -10.07 -11.33
C SER A 25 -7.51 -9.51 -11.78
N GLY A 26 -8.53 -9.56 -10.93
CA GLY A 26 -9.82 -8.94 -11.17
C GLY A 26 -9.82 -7.46 -10.78
N VAL A 27 -10.63 -6.66 -11.49
CA VAL A 27 -10.88 -5.26 -11.13
C VAL A 27 -11.73 -5.22 -9.86
N LEU A 28 -11.23 -4.51 -8.85
CA LEU A 28 -11.97 -4.11 -7.67
C LEU A 28 -12.70 -2.79 -7.96
N SER A 29 -14.01 -2.88 -8.17
CA SER A 29 -14.93 -1.74 -8.24
C SER A 29 -15.86 -1.75 -7.02
N ASP A 30 -16.37 -0.58 -6.63
CA ASP A 30 -17.47 -0.42 -5.67
C ASP A 30 -17.24 -0.99 -4.24
N VAL A 31 -16.03 -1.45 -3.93
CA VAL A 31 -15.71 -2.05 -2.62
C VAL A 31 -15.58 -1.04 -1.49
N GLY A 32 -15.84 0.26 -1.69
CA GLY A 32 -15.61 1.29 -0.68
C GLY A 32 -14.13 1.47 -0.41
N ARG A 33 -13.47 0.55 0.30
CA ARG A 33 -12.04 0.60 0.70
C ARG A 33 -11.40 -0.78 0.63
N LEU A 34 -10.12 -0.88 0.28
CA LEU A 34 -9.33 -2.11 0.42
C LEU A 34 -8.59 -2.13 1.77
N THR A 35 -8.68 -3.23 2.52
CA THR A 35 -7.90 -3.45 3.75
C THR A 35 -7.09 -4.74 3.62
N LYS A 36 -5.76 -4.63 3.62
CA LYS A 36 -4.86 -5.78 3.65
C LYS A 36 -4.39 -6.04 5.08
N ASN A 37 -4.74 -7.23 5.58
CA ASN A 37 -4.33 -7.79 6.86
C ASN A 37 -3.61 -9.14 6.64
N GLY A 38 -3.10 -9.75 7.70
CA GLY A 38 -2.35 -11.00 7.66
C GLY A 38 -0.94 -10.82 7.07
N SER A 39 -0.09 -11.84 7.18
CA SER A 39 1.33 -11.75 6.86
C SER A 39 1.67 -11.95 5.38
N GLY A 40 0.75 -12.48 4.57
CA GLY A 40 1.01 -12.78 3.15
C GLY A 40 1.11 -11.54 2.26
N THR A 41 1.54 -11.74 1.01
CA THR A 41 1.59 -10.70 -0.03
C THR A 41 0.33 -10.70 -0.88
N LEU A 42 -0.31 -9.54 -1.06
CA LEU A 42 -1.36 -9.31 -2.05
C LEU A 42 -0.77 -8.56 -3.24
N THR A 43 -0.71 -9.21 -4.40
CA THR A 43 -0.29 -8.57 -5.66
C THR A 43 -1.54 -8.15 -6.45
N LEU A 44 -1.68 -6.87 -6.73
CA LEU A 44 -2.78 -6.33 -7.54
C LEU A 44 -2.29 -6.11 -8.96
N THR A 45 -2.87 -6.80 -9.93
CA THR A 45 -2.42 -6.73 -11.34
C THR A 45 -3.45 -6.09 -12.27
N ALA A 46 -4.61 -5.70 -11.74
CA ALA A 46 -5.67 -5.01 -12.48
C ALA A 46 -5.74 -3.52 -12.10
N ASP A 47 -6.25 -2.71 -13.02
CA ASP A 47 -6.54 -1.29 -12.76
C ASP A 47 -7.83 -1.22 -11.94
N ASN A 48 -7.70 -0.80 -10.68
CA ASN A 48 -8.80 -0.81 -9.73
C ASN A 48 -9.51 0.55 -9.72
N THR A 49 -10.80 0.56 -9.36
CA THR A 49 -11.65 1.77 -9.43
C THR A 49 -12.37 2.09 -8.12
N TYR A 50 -12.09 1.35 -7.04
CA TYR A 50 -12.56 1.72 -5.71
C TYR A 50 -11.96 3.06 -5.26
N THR A 51 -12.68 3.82 -4.44
CA THR A 51 -12.36 5.24 -4.17
C THR A 51 -12.13 5.59 -2.70
N GLY A 52 -12.37 4.68 -1.77
CA GLY A 52 -12.21 4.92 -0.32
C GLY A 52 -10.84 4.54 0.22
N GLY A 53 -9.83 4.42 -0.65
CA GLY A 53 -8.43 4.25 -0.27
C GLY A 53 -8.00 2.83 0.07
N THR A 54 -6.77 2.71 0.57
CA THR A 54 -6.15 1.42 0.91
C THR A 54 -5.57 1.45 2.32
N VAL A 55 -5.89 0.44 3.12
CA VAL A 55 -5.35 0.23 4.47
C VAL A 55 -4.35 -0.93 4.45
N PHE A 56 -3.10 -0.65 4.82
CA PHE A 56 -2.03 -1.62 5.00
C PHE A 56 -1.93 -1.98 6.49
N ALA A 57 -2.77 -2.90 6.96
CA ALA A 57 -2.82 -3.34 8.36
C ALA A 57 -1.86 -4.51 8.66
N GLY A 58 -1.31 -5.17 7.64
CA GLY A 58 -0.33 -6.23 7.80
C GLY A 58 0.15 -6.81 6.47
N GLY A 59 1.30 -7.49 6.50
CA GLY A 59 1.87 -8.13 5.31
C GLY A 59 2.27 -7.12 4.24
N VAL A 60 2.14 -7.52 2.97
CA VAL A 60 2.57 -6.71 1.82
C VAL A 60 1.41 -6.53 0.83
N VAL A 61 1.27 -5.32 0.28
CA VAL A 61 0.53 -5.07 -0.96
C VAL A 61 1.56 -4.67 -2.01
N SER A 62 1.62 -5.42 -3.10
CA SER A 62 2.62 -5.25 -4.17
C SER A 62 1.95 -4.75 -5.44
N VAL A 63 2.45 -3.62 -5.97
CA VAL A 63 1.91 -2.94 -7.15
C VAL A 63 3.01 -2.30 -8.00
N ASP A 64 2.76 -2.21 -9.31
CA ASP A 64 3.66 -1.60 -10.30
C ASP A 64 3.21 -0.20 -10.76
N LYS A 65 1.97 0.18 -10.44
CA LYS A 65 1.32 1.44 -10.87
C LYS A 65 0.35 1.96 -9.81
N GLU A 66 0.16 3.28 -9.76
CA GLU A 66 -0.78 3.93 -8.84
C GLU A 66 -2.21 3.40 -8.98
N VAL A 67 -2.70 3.28 -10.21
CA VAL A 67 -4.07 2.84 -10.52
C VAL A 67 -4.41 1.44 -9.99
N ARG A 68 -3.39 0.62 -9.67
CA ARG A 68 -3.61 -0.68 -9.01
C ARG A 68 -4.18 -0.53 -7.60
N LEU A 69 -4.04 0.63 -6.97
CA LEU A 69 -4.56 0.90 -5.62
C LEU A 69 -5.90 1.64 -5.64
N GLY A 70 -6.55 1.76 -6.80
CA GLY A 70 -7.79 2.51 -6.94
C GLY A 70 -7.56 4.00 -6.72
N GLY A 71 -8.42 4.62 -5.94
CA GLY A 71 -8.30 6.01 -5.50
C GLY A 71 -8.55 6.14 -3.99
N GLY A 72 -8.03 7.24 -3.43
CA GLY A 72 -8.15 7.59 -2.02
C GLY A 72 -6.85 7.41 -1.25
N ASP A 73 -6.88 7.82 0.01
CA ASP A 73 -5.67 7.92 0.83
C ASP A 73 -5.07 6.56 1.24
N LEU A 74 -3.78 6.60 1.58
CA LEU A 74 -3.02 5.45 2.03
C LEU A 74 -2.91 5.48 3.56
N THR A 75 -3.44 4.46 4.22
CA THR A 75 -3.37 4.32 5.68
C THR A 75 -2.55 3.11 6.07
N PHE A 76 -1.45 3.30 6.79
CA PHE A 76 -0.62 2.23 7.30
C PHE A 76 -0.91 1.98 8.77
N ASN A 77 -1.01 0.71 9.15
CA ASN A 77 -1.10 0.26 10.52
C ASN A 77 -0.33 -1.07 10.70
N GLY A 78 0.94 -1.07 10.30
CA GLY A 78 1.86 -2.20 10.40
C GLY A 78 2.11 -2.97 9.10
N GLY A 79 1.43 -2.62 8.01
CA GLY A 79 1.64 -3.24 6.69
C GLY A 79 2.70 -2.54 5.83
N THR A 80 2.93 -3.13 4.65
CA THR A 80 3.91 -2.67 3.66
C THR A 80 3.24 -2.38 2.32
N LEU A 81 3.57 -1.24 1.72
CA LEU A 81 3.36 -0.99 0.30
C LEU A 81 4.68 -1.29 -0.43
N GLN A 82 4.66 -2.29 -1.30
CA GLN A 82 5.77 -2.61 -2.19
C GLN A 82 5.51 -2.01 -3.56
N VAL A 83 6.42 -1.12 -3.98
CA VAL A 83 6.46 -0.51 -5.30
C VAL A 83 7.48 -1.28 -6.13
N THR A 84 7.00 -1.94 -7.18
CA THR A 84 7.85 -2.76 -8.06
C THR A 84 8.14 -2.04 -9.38
N GLY A 85 9.30 -2.33 -9.96
CA GLY A 85 9.77 -1.70 -11.19
C GLY A 85 9.98 -0.18 -11.06
N THR A 86 10.01 0.51 -12.20
CA THR A 86 10.45 1.92 -12.32
C THR A 86 9.40 2.85 -12.94
N SER A 87 8.22 2.33 -13.30
CA SER A 87 7.18 3.11 -13.99
C SER A 87 6.39 4.02 -13.06
N TRP A 88 6.19 3.61 -11.81
CA TRP A 88 5.52 4.41 -10.80
C TRP A 88 6.54 5.04 -9.86
N THR A 89 6.72 6.36 -9.98
CA THR A 89 7.77 7.12 -9.29
C THR A 89 7.23 8.16 -8.33
N SER A 90 5.91 8.37 -8.25
CA SER A 90 5.35 9.27 -7.26
C SER A 90 3.88 9.01 -6.97
N THR A 91 3.44 9.39 -5.78
CA THR A 91 2.01 9.47 -5.42
C THR A 91 1.68 10.84 -4.86
N ASN A 92 0.44 11.27 -5.12
CA ASN A 92 -0.17 12.47 -4.58
C ASN A 92 -1.30 12.19 -3.58
N TRP A 93 -1.37 10.97 -3.06
CA TRP A 93 -2.31 10.63 -2.00
C TRP A 93 -1.77 11.03 -0.62
N ALA A 94 -2.68 11.34 0.30
CA ALA A 94 -2.26 11.55 1.67
C ALA A 94 -1.82 10.21 2.27
N VAL A 95 -0.75 10.25 3.07
CA VAL A 95 -0.22 9.07 3.75
C VAL A 95 -0.38 9.25 5.25
N SER A 96 -1.09 8.32 5.88
CA SER A 96 -1.32 8.30 7.32
C SER A 96 -0.65 7.07 7.96
N LEU A 97 0.23 7.30 8.94
CA LEU A 97 0.86 6.27 9.76
C LEU A 97 0.13 6.17 11.12
N GLN A 98 -0.68 5.14 11.28
CA GLN A 98 -1.32 4.80 12.55
C GLN A 98 -0.30 4.21 13.53
N ALA A 99 -0.70 3.92 14.77
CA ALA A 99 0.21 3.47 15.82
C ALA A 99 1.09 2.26 15.43
N GLY A 100 0.61 1.36 14.56
CA GLY A 100 1.40 0.24 14.04
C GLY A 100 2.52 0.61 13.07
N GLY A 101 2.62 1.87 12.64
CA GLY A 101 3.59 2.35 11.66
C GLY A 101 3.29 1.88 10.24
N GLY A 102 4.27 2.03 9.35
CA GLY A 102 4.15 1.62 7.96
C GLY A 102 5.48 1.47 7.26
N THR A 103 5.50 0.63 6.24
CA THR A 103 6.69 0.39 5.42
C THR A 103 6.43 0.75 3.96
N PHE A 104 7.32 1.54 3.38
CA PHE A 104 7.45 1.65 1.93
C PHE A 104 8.64 0.80 1.50
N ASP A 105 8.35 -0.21 0.69
CA ASP A 105 9.34 -1.07 0.05
C ASP A 105 9.49 -0.62 -1.41
N ILE A 106 10.58 0.08 -1.72
CA ILE A 106 10.89 0.49 -3.10
C ILE A 106 11.89 -0.52 -3.62
N GLU A 107 11.36 -1.55 -4.30
CA GLU A 107 12.08 -2.77 -4.60
C GLU A 107 13.27 -2.49 -5.53
N ASP A 108 13.01 -1.78 -6.63
CA ASP A 108 13.97 -1.52 -7.69
C ASP A 108 14.94 -0.38 -7.32
N ALA A 109 16.24 -0.64 -7.40
CA ALA A 109 17.30 0.33 -7.11
C ALA A 109 17.26 1.59 -7.99
N ALA A 110 16.75 1.47 -9.22
CA ALA A 110 16.64 2.59 -10.15
C ALA A 110 15.38 3.44 -9.90
N ASN A 111 14.44 2.98 -9.06
CA ASN A 111 13.25 3.75 -8.75
C ASN A 111 13.54 4.78 -7.63
N ASN A 112 13.21 6.04 -7.91
CA ASN A 112 13.14 7.10 -6.92
C ASN A 112 11.66 7.48 -6.73
N PHE A 113 11.05 6.90 -5.70
CA PHE A 113 9.63 7.05 -5.44
C PHE A 113 9.36 8.24 -4.52
N ALA A 114 8.53 9.20 -4.95
CA ALA A 114 8.22 10.41 -4.20
C ALA A 114 6.81 10.39 -3.59
N VAL A 115 6.71 10.70 -2.29
CA VAL A 115 5.44 11.02 -1.63
C VAL A 115 5.30 12.54 -1.55
N THR A 116 4.35 13.10 -2.30
CA THR A 116 4.29 14.54 -2.58
C THR A 116 3.37 15.35 -1.68
N GLN A 117 2.26 14.78 -1.19
CA GLN A 117 1.35 15.46 -0.24
C GLN A 117 1.92 15.52 1.19
N GLY A 118 2.85 14.63 1.53
CA GLY A 118 3.43 14.51 2.87
C GLY A 118 2.84 13.35 3.68
N VAL A 119 3.57 12.97 4.72
CA VAL A 119 3.23 11.85 5.62
C VAL A 119 2.87 12.38 7.00
N ALA A 120 1.75 11.93 7.56
CA ALA A 120 1.26 12.32 8.88
C ALA A 120 0.99 11.11 9.78
N GLY A 121 0.81 11.33 11.08
CA GLY A 121 0.37 10.32 12.04
C GLY A 121 1.38 9.95 13.13
N ALA A 122 0.95 9.15 14.10
CA ALA A 122 1.76 8.80 15.27
C ALA A 122 2.74 7.64 15.01
N GLY A 123 2.53 6.87 13.94
CA GLY A 123 3.32 5.69 13.62
C GLY A 123 4.72 5.97 13.10
N GLY A 124 5.61 4.98 13.26
CA GLY A 124 6.93 4.99 12.65
C GLY A 124 6.90 4.74 11.15
N LEU A 125 7.84 5.34 10.43
CA LEU A 125 8.04 5.13 8.99
C LEU A 125 9.27 4.27 8.76
N THR A 126 9.08 3.15 8.06
CA THR A 126 10.18 2.29 7.60
C THR A 126 10.34 2.39 6.09
N LYS A 127 11.57 2.60 5.62
CA LYS A 127 11.96 2.42 4.22
C LYS A 127 12.72 1.10 4.08
N SER A 128 12.27 0.24 3.18
CA SER A 128 12.96 -0.99 2.74
C SER A 128 13.12 -1.02 1.21
N GLY A 129 13.82 -2.01 0.70
CA GLY A 129 14.09 -2.16 -0.74
C GLY A 129 15.25 -1.28 -1.20
N SER A 130 15.78 -1.59 -2.39
CA SER A 130 17.03 -1.02 -2.90
C SER A 130 16.87 0.40 -3.44
N GLY A 131 15.65 0.79 -3.83
CA GLY A 131 15.35 2.10 -4.40
C GLY A 131 15.37 3.24 -3.38
N THR A 132 15.03 4.44 -3.84
CA THR A 132 14.95 5.63 -2.99
C THR A 132 13.50 5.99 -2.69
N LEU A 133 13.23 6.39 -1.45
CA LEU A 133 11.97 7.03 -1.06
C LEU A 133 12.26 8.49 -0.76
N THR A 134 11.61 9.38 -1.49
CA THR A 134 11.70 10.84 -1.33
C THR A 134 10.41 11.34 -0.69
N LEU A 135 10.52 12.04 0.44
CA LEU A 135 9.38 12.68 1.10
C LEU A 135 9.45 14.18 0.81
N SER A 136 8.76 14.65 -0.23
CA SER A 136 8.82 16.05 -0.68
C SER A 136 7.71 16.92 -0.10
N GLY A 137 6.62 16.33 0.40
CA GLY A 137 5.54 17.05 1.08
C GLY A 137 5.87 17.45 2.52
N ALA A 138 4.96 18.20 3.14
CA ALA A 138 5.06 18.57 4.56
C ALA A 138 4.80 17.35 5.45
N ASN A 139 5.86 16.81 6.06
CA ASN A 139 5.77 15.61 6.89
C ASN A 139 5.60 15.97 8.37
N SER A 140 4.52 15.49 8.99
CA SER A 140 4.15 15.76 10.39
C SER A 140 4.08 14.52 11.27
N TYR A 141 4.52 13.36 10.77
CA TYR A 141 4.53 12.14 11.56
C TYR A 141 5.55 12.20 12.71
N THR A 142 5.17 11.63 13.86
CA THR A 142 5.94 11.74 15.12
C THR A 142 6.64 10.45 15.53
N GLY A 143 6.33 9.32 14.88
CA GLY A 143 7.00 8.04 15.15
C GLY A 143 8.42 7.96 14.61
N GLU A 144 9.17 6.97 15.08
CA GLU A 144 10.57 6.76 14.69
C GLU A 144 10.73 6.51 13.18
N ARG A 145 11.86 6.99 12.64
CA ARG A 145 12.25 6.77 11.24
C ARG A 145 13.28 5.66 11.19
N ARG A 146 13.05 4.65 10.35
CA ARG A 146 13.99 3.55 10.14
C ARG A 146 14.26 3.32 8.67
N CYS A 147 15.56 3.27 8.30
CA CYS A 147 15.99 2.81 7.00
C CYS A 147 16.60 1.41 7.14
N LEU A 148 16.01 0.41 6.48
CA LEU A 148 16.54 -0.93 6.38
C LEU A 148 17.38 -1.01 5.10
N ARG A 149 18.71 -1.01 5.21
CA ARG A 149 19.57 -1.36 4.08
C ARG A 149 19.50 -2.88 3.85
N ALA A 150 19.33 -3.29 2.59
CA ALA A 150 19.55 -4.67 2.19
C ALA A 150 21.00 -5.06 2.55
N ARG A 151 21.16 -6.23 3.19
CA ARG A 151 22.48 -6.82 3.48
C ARG A 151 23.04 -7.49 2.23
#